data_AF-C6XA59-F1
#
_entry.id   AF-C6XA59-F1
#
_cell.length_a   1.000
_cell.length_b   1.000
_cell.length_c   1.000
_cell.angle_alpha   90.00
_cell.angle_beta   90.00
_cell.angle_gamma   90.00
#
_symmetry.space_group_name_H-M   'P 1'
#
loop_
_entity.id
_entity.type
_entity.pdbx_description
1 polymer ?
#
loop_
_entity_poly.entity_id
_entity_poly.type
_entity_poly.pdbx_seq_one_letter_code
_entity_poly.pdbx_strand_id
1 'polypeptide(L)'
;MSRYTDMFNTHAYKAKFKSLMELVQGLKLGDLSQTNNVNEILRLKKVVGYVDETLKSIDPELVPLNIWDPFAQHASNAMNEVANYISSSNIGHIHNANSYVDNILNIIRPYMIVKGKLKTLNENIFSKTKGDIEAYLEEFKERADNIVDQINEELNKSNESSQSITSLESKVMEIKERLIGDDHNDGIVDLITSTHRDVSQKASEVELLYEKLLVDKGKQLSIDTQVSQTLDAVLINKDDIEEIHQSVVDEVKDLREFYIKIFGKLNDSEERSGGLSNEISERLSVLRSLEFSNKIRYEEIVKQIESLLPGATSAGLARAYMQMKRSYENPIIWFTRLFYLAIILLVGSSMVSIFHLSYDAQGWNFGLQSFDTWDAAIKGLINKLPLYGSLIWFAYYVSKRRSEAQRLQQEYAHKEALAKSYASYKKQIDALGSEDAELQKNFIEKMVEAIAYNASATLDGNHGDKHPFQELVDKVGKKLDGMQPSEILEFFKKPGGTS
;
A
#
# COMPACT_ATOMS: atom_id res chain seq x y z
N MET A 1 -121.51 68.65 -104.89
CA MET A 1 -120.05 68.76 -105.03
C MET A 1 -119.65 68.18 -106.37
N SER A 2 -118.58 68.67 -106.99
CA SER A 2 -118.06 68.08 -108.22
C SER A 2 -117.47 66.70 -107.93
N ARG A 3 -117.62 65.75 -108.86
CA ARG A 3 -116.99 64.40 -108.80
C ARG A 3 -115.51 64.48 -108.45
N TYR A 4 -114.83 65.52 -108.94
CA TYR A 4 -113.41 65.76 -108.70
C TYR A 4 -113.11 66.14 -107.25
N THR A 5 -113.96 66.96 -106.61
CA THR A 5 -113.83 67.33 -105.18
C THR A 5 -114.11 66.15 -104.26
N ASP A 6 -115.15 65.37 -104.54
CA ASP A 6 -115.50 64.19 -103.72
C ASP A 6 -114.39 63.15 -103.80
N MET A 7 -113.93 62.81 -105.01
CA MET A 7 -112.82 61.86 -105.19
C MET A 7 -111.52 62.38 -104.60
N PHE A 8 -111.18 63.67 -104.74
CA PHE A 8 -110.02 64.27 -104.08
C PHE A 8 -110.08 64.13 -102.56
N ASN A 9 -111.27 64.26 -101.97
CA ASN A 9 -111.45 64.22 -100.53
C ASN A 9 -111.48 62.80 -99.94
N THR A 10 -111.94 61.80 -100.69
CA THR A 10 -112.08 60.42 -100.22
C THR A 10 -110.97 59.49 -100.72
N HIS A 11 -110.05 59.95 -101.56
CA HIS A 11 -108.98 59.11 -102.10
C HIS A 11 -108.01 58.61 -101.01
N ALA A 12 -107.46 57.42 -101.22
CA ALA A 12 -106.48 56.80 -100.32
C ALA A 12 -105.16 57.59 -100.17
N TYR A 13 -104.90 58.59 -101.02
CA TYR A 13 -103.65 59.36 -100.95
C TYR A 13 -103.57 60.17 -99.66
N LYS A 14 -104.70 60.72 -99.18
CA LYS A 14 -104.74 61.55 -97.96
C LYS A 14 -104.31 60.76 -96.74
N ALA A 15 -104.86 59.56 -96.56
CA ALA A 15 -104.51 58.70 -95.44
C ALA A 15 -103.02 58.33 -95.48
N LYS A 16 -102.53 57.89 -96.65
CA LYS A 16 -101.12 57.49 -96.82
C LYS A 16 -100.15 58.66 -96.59
N PHE A 17 -100.47 59.84 -97.10
CA PHE A 17 -99.62 61.02 -96.92
C PHE A 17 -99.65 61.56 -95.49
N LYS A 18 -100.82 61.51 -94.82
CA LYS A 18 -100.93 61.86 -93.41
C LYS A 18 -100.05 60.93 -92.56
N SER A 19 -100.07 59.63 -92.80
CA SER A 19 -99.20 58.67 -92.11
C SER A 19 -97.71 58.92 -92.37
N LEU A 20 -97.32 59.21 -93.62
CA LEU A 20 -95.95 59.64 -93.94
C LEU A 20 -95.56 60.90 -93.15
N MET A 21 -96.44 61.90 -93.13
CA MET A 21 -96.17 63.16 -92.45
C MET A 21 -96.00 62.98 -90.93
N GLU A 22 -96.86 62.22 -90.27
CA GLU A 22 -96.76 61.93 -88.84
C GLU A 22 -95.43 61.23 -88.52
N LEU A 23 -95.05 60.25 -89.35
CA LEU A 23 -93.83 59.48 -89.16
C LEU A 23 -92.57 60.32 -89.41
N VAL A 24 -92.59 61.22 -90.40
CA VAL A 24 -91.49 62.16 -90.69
C VAL A 24 -91.37 63.24 -89.60
N GLN A 25 -92.49 63.70 -89.03
CA GLN A 25 -92.46 64.66 -87.92
C GLN A 25 -91.90 64.04 -86.63
N GLY A 26 -92.13 62.75 -86.40
CA GLY A 26 -91.58 62.00 -85.26
C GLY A 26 -90.10 61.65 -85.39
N LEU A 27 -89.45 61.89 -86.53
CA LEU A 27 -88.02 61.65 -86.69
C LEU A 27 -87.21 62.57 -85.78
N LYS A 28 -86.42 61.97 -84.89
CA LYS A 28 -85.37 62.68 -84.15
C LYS A 28 -84.23 63.01 -85.11
N LEU A 29 -83.63 64.20 -84.97
CA LEU A 29 -82.37 64.50 -85.62
C LEU A 29 -81.32 63.60 -84.95
N GLY A 30 -80.70 62.72 -85.74
CA GLY A 30 -79.84 61.66 -85.23
C GLY A 30 -78.56 62.13 -84.54
N ASP A 31 -77.68 61.17 -84.26
CA ASP A 31 -76.47 61.34 -83.45
C ASP A 31 -75.43 62.28 -84.09
N LEU A 32 -74.71 63.01 -83.23
CA LEU A 32 -73.87 64.18 -83.54
C LEU A 32 -72.66 63.95 -84.46
N SER A 33 -72.37 62.70 -84.81
CA SER A 33 -71.17 62.32 -85.55
C SER A 33 -71.30 62.47 -87.07
N GLN A 34 -72.53 62.64 -87.61
CA GLN A 34 -72.75 62.70 -89.06
C GLN A 34 -73.66 63.85 -89.46
N THR A 35 -73.09 65.05 -89.62
CA THR A 35 -73.79 66.27 -90.06
C THR A 35 -74.58 66.06 -91.37
N ASN A 36 -74.08 65.20 -92.26
CA ASN A 36 -74.78 64.84 -93.49
C ASN A 36 -76.12 64.11 -93.22
N ASN A 37 -76.21 63.30 -92.18
CA ASN A 37 -77.44 62.58 -91.84
C ASN A 37 -78.51 63.53 -91.29
N VAL A 38 -78.10 64.52 -90.50
CA VAL A 38 -78.97 65.57 -89.97
C VAL A 38 -79.56 66.40 -91.12
N ASN A 39 -78.73 66.79 -92.09
CA ASN A 39 -79.16 67.57 -93.26
C ASN A 39 -80.23 66.86 -94.10
N GLU A 40 -80.09 65.55 -94.32
CA GLU A 40 -81.02 64.75 -95.13
C GLU A 40 -82.39 64.57 -94.47
N ILE A 41 -82.41 64.39 -93.14
CA ILE A 41 -83.65 64.33 -92.35
C ILE A 41 -84.35 65.70 -92.32
N LEU A 42 -83.59 66.79 -92.13
CA LEU A 42 -84.12 68.14 -92.19
C LEU A 42 -84.72 68.45 -93.58
N ARG A 43 -84.04 68.04 -94.65
CA ARG A 43 -84.57 68.14 -96.02
C ARG A 43 -85.88 67.38 -96.15
N LEU A 44 -85.94 66.13 -95.72
CA LEU A 44 -87.14 65.31 -95.82
C LEU A 44 -88.32 65.95 -95.09
N LYS A 45 -88.11 66.39 -93.84
CA LYS A 45 -89.11 67.14 -93.04
C LYS A 45 -89.57 68.40 -93.77
N LYS A 46 -88.64 69.14 -94.36
CA LYS A 46 -88.91 70.37 -95.12
C LYS A 46 -89.79 70.10 -96.35
N VAL A 47 -89.43 69.10 -97.17
CA VAL A 47 -90.17 68.80 -98.41
C VAL A 47 -91.55 68.19 -98.11
N VAL A 48 -91.67 67.30 -97.13
CA VAL A 48 -92.97 66.75 -96.71
C VAL A 48 -93.88 67.86 -96.16
N GLY A 49 -93.35 68.76 -95.33
CA GLY A 49 -94.10 69.93 -94.86
C GLY A 49 -94.54 70.84 -96.02
N TYR A 50 -93.68 71.02 -97.03
CA TYR A 50 -94.02 71.78 -98.23
C TYR A 50 -95.14 71.12 -99.07
N VAL A 51 -95.10 69.80 -99.22
CA VAL A 51 -96.16 69.03 -99.91
C VAL A 51 -97.49 69.15 -99.16
N ASP A 52 -97.50 69.00 -97.82
CA ASP A 52 -98.73 69.12 -97.01
C ASP A 52 -99.43 70.45 -97.21
N GLU A 53 -98.69 71.54 -97.08
CA GLU A 53 -99.23 72.88 -97.27
C GLU A 53 -99.62 73.16 -98.72
N THR A 54 -98.89 72.57 -99.69
CA THR A 54 -99.26 72.66 -101.11
C THR A 54 -100.61 72.00 -101.35
N LEU A 55 -100.85 70.80 -100.81
CA LEU A 55 -102.14 70.11 -100.91
C LEU A 55 -103.31 70.94 -100.36
N LYS A 56 -103.08 71.72 -99.29
CA LYS A 56 -104.10 72.63 -98.73
C LYS A 56 -104.47 73.78 -99.67
N SER A 57 -103.62 74.07 -100.66
CA SER A 57 -103.76 75.20 -101.58
C SER A 57 -104.25 74.83 -102.99
N ILE A 58 -104.35 73.54 -103.32
CA ILE A 58 -104.78 73.04 -104.63
C ILE A 58 -106.30 73.18 -104.79
N ASP A 59 -106.76 73.55 -106.00
CA ASP A 59 -108.16 73.47 -106.40
C ASP A 59 -108.47 72.06 -106.95
N PRO A 60 -109.28 71.24 -106.26
CA PRO A 60 -109.56 69.87 -106.67
C PRO A 60 -110.21 69.73 -108.06
N GLU A 61 -110.92 70.76 -108.55
CA GLU A 61 -111.59 70.69 -109.86
C GLU A 61 -110.62 70.82 -111.04
N LEU A 62 -109.41 71.35 -110.81
CA LEU A 62 -108.40 71.56 -111.83
C LEU A 62 -107.37 70.41 -111.92
N VAL A 63 -107.56 69.35 -111.14
CA VAL A 63 -106.58 68.25 -111.05
C VAL A 63 -107.11 66.96 -111.68
N PRO A 64 -106.38 66.36 -112.63
CA PRO A 64 -106.72 65.07 -113.20
C PRO A 64 -106.77 63.95 -112.15
N LEU A 65 -107.79 63.10 -112.20
CA LEU A 65 -107.99 62.03 -111.21
C LEU A 65 -106.90 60.95 -111.24
N ASN A 66 -106.23 60.76 -112.39
CA ASN A 66 -105.23 59.71 -112.59
C ASN A 66 -103.90 59.97 -111.86
N ILE A 67 -103.69 61.16 -111.29
CA ILE A 67 -102.44 61.50 -110.61
C ILE A 67 -102.40 61.02 -109.15
N TRP A 68 -103.56 60.71 -108.56
CA TRP A 68 -103.66 60.38 -107.14
C TRP A 68 -103.20 58.97 -106.79
N ASP A 69 -103.30 58.01 -107.71
CA ASP A 69 -102.78 56.65 -107.52
C ASP A 69 -101.23 56.63 -107.48
N PRO A 70 -100.51 57.23 -108.46
CA PRO A 70 -99.05 57.40 -108.37
C PRO A 70 -98.62 58.17 -107.11
N PHE A 71 -99.34 59.24 -106.74
CA PHE A 71 -99.08 59.98 -105.51
C PHE A 71 -99.16 59.06 -104.29
N ALA A 72 -100.26 58.31 -104.17
CA ALA A 72 -100.51 57.39 -103.07
C ALA A 72 -99.43 56.30 -102.98
N GLN A 73 -98.93 55.82 -104.12
CA GLN A 73 -97.84 54.84 -104.17
C GLN A 73 -96.53 55.43 -103.67
N HIS A 74 -96.12 56.60 -104.18
CA HIS A 74 -94.90 57.25 -103.71
C HIS A 74 -94.96 57.63 -102.24
N ALA A 75 -96.12 58.07 -101.73
CA ALA A 75 -96.32 58.32 -100.30
C ALA A 75 -96.14 57.05 -99.46
N SER A 76 -96.66 55.90 -99.93
CA SER A 76 -96.48 54.61 -99.27
C SER A 76 -95.01 54.16 -99.27
N ASN A 77 -94.32 54.33 -100.39
CA ASN A 77 -92.91 53.94 -100.51
C ASN A 77 -92.02 54.81 -99.63
N ALA A 78 -92.23 56.14 -99.65
CA ALA A 78 -91.54 57.05 -98.74
C ALA A 78 -91.78 56.65 -97.28
N MET A 79 -93.03 56.34 -96.90
CA MET A 79 -93.36 55.94 -95.53
C MET A 79 -92.61 54.67 -95.10
N ASN A 80 -92.55 53.66 -95.98
CA ASN A 80 -91.82 52.42 -95.71
C ASN A 80 -90.32 52.66 -95.53
N GLU A 81 -89.71 53.49 -96.38
CA GLU A 81 -88.30 53.85 -96.24
C GLU A 81 -88.03 54.59 -94.92
N VAL A 82 -88.89 55.53 -94.52
CA VAL A 82 -88.70 56.21 -93.24
C VAL A 82 -88.90 55.26 -92.05
N ALA A 83 -89.83 54.31 -92.12
CA ALA A 83 -89.97 53.28 -91.10
C ALA A 83 -88.73 52.37 -91.01
N ASN A 84 -88.12 52.02 -92.15
CA ASN A 84 -86.88 51.26 -92.20
C ASN A 84 -85.69 52.05 -91.64
N TYR A 85 -85.65 53.38 -91.81
CA TYR A 85 -84.65 54.21 -91.16
C TYR A 85 -84.79 54.15 -89.62
N ILE A 86 -86.01 54.23 -89.10
CA ILE A 86 -86.25 54.18 -87.64
C ILE A 86 -85.74 52.87 -87.03
N SER A 87 -85.84 51.75 -87.73
CA SER A 87 -85.37 50.45 -87.23
C SER A 87 -83.88 50.20 -87.45
N SER A 88 -83.33 50.62 -88.58
CA SER A 88 -81.95 50.28 -88.99
C SER A 88 -80.92 51.37 -88.72
N SER A 89 -81.37 52.61 -88.51
CA SER A 89 -80.53 53.82 -88.50
C SER A 89 -79.69 54.03 -89.77
N ASN A 90 -79.98 53.32 -90.88
CA ASN A 90 -79.24 53.44 -92.13
C ASN A 90 -79.75 54.63 -92.97
N ILE A 91 -78.90 55.64 -93.16
CA ILE A 91 -79.25 56.88 -93.87
C ILE A 91 -79.65 56.66 -95.34
N GLY A 92 -79.23 55.55 -95.96
CA GLY A 92 -79.66 55.17 -97.32
C GLY A 92 -81.19 55.17 -97.48
N HIS A 93 -81.92 54.79 -96.44
CA HIS A 93 -83.37 54.82 -96.44
C HIS A 93 -83.94 56.25 -96.46
N ILE A 94 -83.31 57.22 -95.79
CA ILE A 94 -83.74 58.63 -95.87
C ILE A 94 -83.46 59.21 -97.25
N HIS A 95 -82.34 58.87 -97.89
CA HIS A 95 -82.08 59.26 -99.28
C HIS A 95 -83.15 58.72 -100.25
N ASN A 96 -83.56 57.46 -100.07
CA ASN A 96 -84.64 56.86 -100.85
C ASN A 96 -85.99 57.54 -100.57
N ALA A 97 -86.31 57.81 -99.30
CA ALA A 97 -87.51 58.53 -98.90
C ALA A 97 -87.57 59.93 -99.53
N ASN A 98 -86.45 60.67 -99.51
CA ASN A 98 -86.30 61.97 -100.16
C ASN A 98 -86.61 61.85 -101.67
N SER A 99 -86.06 60.83 -102.34
CA SER A 99 -86.33 60.57 -103.76
C SER A 99 -87.81 60.30 -104.04
N TYR A 100 -88.51 59.55 -103.17
CA TYR A 100 -89.96 59.32 -103.32
C TYR A 100 -90.79 60.58 -103.07
N VAL A 101 -90.42 61.40 -102.07
CA VAL A 101 -91.11 62.66 -101.81
C VAL A 101 -90.85 63.68 -102.93
N ASP A 102 -89.68 63.66 -103.57
CA ASP A 102 -89.41 64.48 -104.76
C ASP A 102 -90.34 64.08 -105.94
N ASN A 103 -90.62 62.79 -106.10
CA ASN A 103 -91.61 62.32 -107.07
C ASN A 103 -93.03 62.77 -106.74
N ILE A 104 -93.41 62.77 -105.45
CA ILE A 104 -94.68 63.35 -104.99
C ILE A 104 -94.75 64.83 -105.37
N LEU A 105 -93.70 65.58 -105.10
CA LEU A 105 -93.62 67.01 -105.41
C LEU A 105 -93.80 67.24 -106.91
N ASN A 106 -93.14 66.45 -107.76
CA ASN A 106 -93.26 66.55 -109.22
C ASN A 106 -94.69 66.29 -109.73
N ILE A 107 -95.46 65.41 -109.08
CA ILE A 107 -96.85 65.12 -109.45
C ILE A 107 -97.76 66.33 -109.20
N ILE A 108 -97.60 67.00 -108.06
CA ILE A 108 -98.50 68.10 -107.67
C ILE A 108 -98.06 69.47 -108.19
N ARG A 109 -96.78 69.63 -108.54
CA ARG A 109 -96.18 70.90 -108.97
C ARG A 109 -96.94 71.60 -110.10
N PRO A 110 -97.42 70.92 -111.17
CA PRO A 110 -98.16 71.58 -112.25
C PRO A 110 -99.49 72.20 -111.81
N TYR A 111 -100.05 71.74 -110.69
CA TYR A 111 -101.37 72.13 -110.19
C TYR A 111 -101.32 73.09 -109.00
N MET A 112 -100.13 73.57 -108.65
CA MET A 112 -99.95 74.54 -107.58
C MET A 112 -100.52 75.90 -107.97
N ILE A 113 -101.40 76.47 -107.15
CA ILE A 113 -101.93 77.82 -107.40
C ILE A 113 -100.89 78.86 -106.97
N VAL A 114 -100.19 79.45 -107.95
CA VAL A 114 -99.20 80.51 -107.73
C VAL A 114 -99.91 81.86 -107.60
N LYS A 115 -100.62 82.11 -106.49
CA LYS A 115 -101.04 83.47 -106.09
C LYS A 115 -100.84 83.66 -104.59
N GLY A 116 -99.83 84.46 -104.21
CA GLY A 116 -99.63 85.07 -102.87
C GLY A 116 -99.34 84.16 -101.66
N LYS A 117 -99.87 82.93 -101.62
CA LYS A 117 -99.79 81.99 -100.49
C LYS A 117 -98.44 81.25 -100.33
N LEU A 118 -97.54 81.36 -101.31
CA LEU A 118 -96.21 80.73 -101.27
C LEU A 118 -95.26 81.36 -100.23
N LYS A 119 -95.44 82.64 -99.87
CA LYS A 119 -94.57 83.33 -98.89
C LYS A 119 -94.84 82.83 -97.46
N THR A 120 -96.11 82.82 -97.06
CA THR A 120 -96.55 82.32 -95.75
C THR A 120 -96.24 80.84 -95.56
N LEU A 121 -96.31 80.07 -96.64
CA LEU A 121 -95.89 78.67 -96.69
C LEU A 121 -94.41 78.50 -96.30
N ASN A 122 -93.50 79.22 -96.96
CA ASN A 122 -92.08 79.09 -96.69
C ASN A 122 -91.67 79.56 -95.28
N GLU A 123 -92.33 80.59 -94.73
CA GLU A 123 -92.07 81.10 -93.38
C GLU A 123 -92.41 80.07 -92.30
N ASN A 124 -93.57 79.39 -92.40
CA ASN A 124 -93.98 78.37 -91.45
C ASN A 124 -93.04 77.15 -91.43
N ILE A 125 -92.59 76.71 -92.61
CA ILE A 125 -91.65 75.59 -92.72
C ILE A 125 -90.29 75.97 -92.13
N PHE A 126 -89.79 77.17 -92.44
CA PHE A 126 -88.51 77.64 -91.91
C PHE A 126 -88.51 77.74 -90.38
N SER A 127 -89.59 78.24 -89.79
CA SER A 127 -89.75 78.27 -88.32
C SER A 127 -89.70 76.88 -87.70
N LYS A 128 -90.35 75.88 -88.31
CA LYS A 128 -90.36 74.50 -87.81
C LYS A 128 -88.97 73.87 -87.89
N THR A 129 -88.29 74.04 -89.03
CA THR A 129 -86.91 73.56 -89.21
C THR A 129 -85.93 74.25 -88.24
N LYS A 130 -86.12 75.54 -87.94
CA LYS A 130 -85.32 76.27 -86.95
C LYS A 130 -85.49 75.70 -85.54
N GLY A 131 -86.73 75.43 -85.11
CA GLY A 131 -87.00 74.84 -83.79
C GLY A 131 -86.35 73.45 -83.63
N ASP A 132 -86.37 72.63 -84.68
CA ASP A 132 -85.69 71.34 -84.69
C ASP A 132 -84.16 71.49 -84.50
N ILE A 133 -83.54 72.54 -85.07
CA ILE A 133 -82.10 72.83 -84.91
C ILE A 133 -81.78 73.32 -83.50
N GLU A 134 -82.59 74.20 -82.92
CA GLU A 134 -82.38 74.71 -81.56
C GLU A 134 -82.47 73.59 -80.51
N ALA A 135 -83.45 72.68 -80.64
CA ALA A 135 -83.57 71.51 -79.77
C ALA A 135 -82.35 70.59 -79.85
N TYR A 136 -81.80 70.41 -81.06
CA TYR A 136 -80.59 69.63 -81.28
C TYR A 136 -79.34 70.24 -80.62
N LEU A 137 -79.19 71.56 -80.64
CA LEU A 137 -78.05 72.24 -80.00
C LEU A 137 -78.09 72.14 -78.47
N GLU A 138 -79.28 72.18 -77.86
CA GLU A 138 -79.42 72.05 -76.41
C GLU A 138 -79.08 70.64 -75.93
N GLU A 139 -79.55 69.60 -76.63
CA GLU A 139 -79.22 68.20 -76.31
C GLU A 139 -77.71 67.93 -76.42
N PHE A 140 -77.04 68.54 -77.40
CA PHE A 140 -75.58 68.42 -77.53
C PHE A 140 -74.85 69.00 -76.33
N LYS A 141 -75.25 70.21 -75.91
CA LYS A 141 -74.62 70.91 -74.79
C LYS A 141 -74.75 70.10 -73.50
N GLU A 142 -75.95 69.57 -73.20
CA GLU A 142 -76.19 68.76 -72.01
C GLU A 142 -75.30 67.50 -71.99
N ARG A 143 -75.13 66.84 -73.14
CA ARG A 143 -74.22 65.68 -73.24
C ARG A 143 -72.77 66.08 -73.03
N ALA A 144 -72.34 67.21 -73.57
CA ALA A 144 -70.97 67.70 -73.41
C ALA A 144 -70.65 68.01 -71.94
N ASP A 145 -71.58 68.67 -71.23
CA ASP A 145 -71.44 68.99 -69.80
C ASP A 145 -71.33 67.70 -68.96
N ASN A 146 -72.19 66.70 -69.21
CA ASN A 146 -72.14 65.41 -68.51
C ASN A 146 -70.79 64.69 -68.70
N ILE A 147 -70.25 64.67 -69.92
CA ILE A 147 -68.95 64.07 -70.20
C ILE A 147 -67.83 64.77 -69.43
N VAL A 148 -67.86 66.11 -69.36
CA VAL A 148 -66.87 66.88 -68.60
C VAL A 148 -66.94 66.55 -67.11
N ASP A 149 -68.14 66.42 -66.55
CA ASP A 149 -68.32 66.03 -65.14
C ASP A 149 -67.76 64.63 -64.85
N GLN A 150 -68.02 63.65 -65.74
CA GLN A 150 -67.47 62.30 -65.62
C GLN A 150 -65.93 62.29 -65.66
N ILE A 151 -65.33 63.08 -66.56
CA ILE A 151 -63.86 63.20 -66.65
C ILE A 151 -63.27 63.75 -65.35
N ASN A 152 -63.90 64.77 -64.77
CA ASN A 152 -63.43 65.37 -63.52
C ASN A 152 -63.55 64.40 -62.33
N GLU A 153 -64.62 63.60 -62.28
CA GLU A 153 -64.79 62.59 -61.24
C GLU A 153 -63.69 61.51 -61.32
N GLU A 154 -63.41 60.99 -62.51
CA GLU A 154 -62.37 59.99 -62.72
C GLU A 154 -60.96 60.53 -62.45
N LEU A 155 -60.69 61.80 -62.78
CA LEU A 155 -59.42 62.45 -62.46
C LEU A 155 -59.18 62.52 -60.93
N ASN A 156 -60.23 62.82 -60.15
CA ASN A 156 -60.12 62.86 -58.69
C ASN A 156 -59.83 61.48 -58.10
N LYS A 157 -60.53 60.43 -58.55
CA LYS A 157 -60.26 59.04 -58.12
C LYS A 157 -58.82 58.60 -58.45
N SER A 158 -58.33 59.01 -59.62
CA SER A 158 -56.95 58.73 -60.03
C SER A 158 -55.92 59.39 -59.11
N ASN A 159 -56.14 60.66 -58.75
CA ASN A 159 -55.27 61.40 -57.82
C ASN A 159 -55.25 60.79 -56.42
N GLU A 160 -56.41 60.41 -55.87
CA GLU A 160 -56.51 59.74 -54.56
C GLU A 160 -55.76 58.40 -54.54
N SER A 161 -55.89 57.62 -55.62
CA SER A 161 -55.17 56.36 -55.79
C SER A 161 -53.65 56.59 -55.85
N SER A 162 -53.20 57.62 -56.58
CA SER A 162 -51.78 57.97 -56.67
C SER A 162 -51.18 58.34 -55.32
N GLN A 163 -51.88 59.16 -54.52
CA GLN A 163 -51.44 59.51 -53.15
C GLN A 163 -51.33 58.27 -52.24
N SER A 164 -52.29 57.36 -52.36
CA SER A 164 -52.27 56.10 -51.59
C SER A 164 -51.08 55.21 -51.96
N ILE A 165 -50.72 55.15 -53.24
CA ILE A 165 -49.54 54.42 -53.72
C ILE A 165 -48.26 55.03 -53.14
N THR A 166 -48.08 56.35 -53.20
CA THR A 166 -46.88 57.01 -52.65
C THR A 166 -46.74 56.80 -51.13
N SER A 167 -47.85 56.81 -50.39
CA SER A 167 -47.84 56.49 -48.96
C SER A 167 -47.42 55.05 -48.70
N LEU A 168 -47.89 54.11 -49.53
CA LEU A 168 -47.54 52.70 -49.41
C LEU A 168 -46.06 52.46 -49.76
N GLU A 169 -45.54 53.09 -50.80
CA GLU A 169 -44.12 53.03 -51.18
C GLU A 169 -43.22 53.51 -50.03
N SER A 170 -43.59 54.61 -49.36
CA SER A 170 -42.83 55.14 -48.22
C SER A 170 -42.80 54.13 -47.05
N LYS A 171 -43.93 53.50 -46.73
CA LYS A 171 -44.01 52.47 -45.69
C LYS A 171 -43.20 51.23 -46.05
N VAL A 172 -43.23 50.80 -47.31
CA VAL A 172 -42.44 49.66 -47.80
C VAL A 172 -40.95 49.96 -47.67
N MET A 173 -40.52 51.19 -47.96
CA MET A 173 -39.13 51.60 -47.84
C MET A 173 -38.65 51.59 -46.38
N GLU A 174 -39.46 52.11 -45.45
CA GLU A 174 -39.17 52.06 -44.01
C GLU A 174 -39.06 50.62 -43.49
N ILE A 175 -40.00 49.75 -43.91
CA ILE A 175 -39.97 48.32 -43.54
C ILE A 175 -38.71 47.64 -44.10
N LYS A 176 -38.35 47.92 -45.35
CA LYS A 176 -37.17 47.35 -46.00
C LYS A 176 -35.90 47.75 -45.25
N GLU A 177 -35.73 49.03 -44.93
CA GLU A 177 -34.57 49.55 -44.20
C GLU A 177 -34.46 48.92 -42.82
N ARG A 178 -35.58 48.72 -42.11
CA ARG A 178 -35.55 48.04 -40.80
C ARG A 178 -35.25 46.54 -40.88
N LEU A 179 -35.77 45.84 -41.90
CA LEU A 179 -35.58 44.39 -42.04
C LEU A 179 -34.18 44.04 -42.57
N ILE A 180 -33.76 44.72 -43.63
CA ILE A 180 -32.56 44.38 -44.43
C ILE A 180 -31.40 45.32 -44.09
N GLY A 181 -31.66 46.50 -43.52
CA GLY A 181 -30.63 47.51 -43.30
C GLY A 181 -30.42 48.41 -44.51
N ASP A 182 -29.45 49.31 -44.37
CA ASP A 182 -28.91 50.13 -45.45
C ASP A 182 -27.39 49.92 -45.55
N ASP A 183 -26.71 50.71 -46.39
CA ASP A 183 -25.25 50.60 -46.57
C ASP A 183 -24.44 50.92 -45.28
N HIS A 184 -25.07 51.48 -44.24
CA HIS A 184 -24.42 51.97 -43.03
C HIS A 184 -24.87 51.24 -41.75
N ASN A 185 -26.05 50.65 -41.75
CA ASN A 185 -26.67 49.99 -40.60
C ASN A 185 -27.21 48.61 -40.98
N ASP A 186 -26.76 47.61 -40.24
CA ASP A 186 -27.25 46.23 -40.32
C ASP A 186 -28.74 46.15 -39.99
N GLY A 187 -29.48 45.38 -40.81
CA GLY A 187 -30.90 45.14 -40.59
C GLY A 187 -31.16 44.16 -39.43
N ILE A 188 -32.43 44.00 -39.07
CA ILE A 188 -32.85 42.97 -38.11
C ILE A 188 -32.38 41.57 -38.54
N VAL A 189 -32.37 41.28 -39.85
CA VAL A 189 -31.90 39.97 -40.39
C VAL A 189 -30.43 39.73 -40.07
N ASP A 190 -29.57 40.73 -40.23
CA ASP A 190 -28.14 40.61 -39.96
C ASP A 190 -27.85 40.48 -38.45
N LEU A 191 -28.60 41.21 -37.62
CA LEU A 191 -28.53 41.08 -36.17
C LEU A 191 -28.95 39.67 -35.70
N ILE A 192 -30.04 39.13 -36.25
CA ILE A 192 -30.48 37.75 -35.93
C ILE A 192 -29.42 36.74 -36.38
N THR A 193 -28.86 36.92 -37.58
CA THR A 193 -27.87 35.99 -38.15
C THR A 193 -26.57 35.99 -37.34
N SER A 194 -26.07 37.18 -36.97
CA SER A 194 -24.88 37.32 -36.14
C SER A 194 -25.11 36.77 -34.73
N THR A 195 -26.26 37.08 -34.11
CA THR A 195 -26.64 36.54 -32.80
C THR A 195 -26.75 35.02 -32.84
N HIS A 196 -27.39 34.45 -33.86
CA HIS A 196 -27.50 33.01 -34.02
C HIS A 196 -26.13 32.34 -34.18
N ARG A 197 -25.23 32.94 -34.96
CA ARG A 197 -23.85 32.49 -35.12
C ARG A 197 -23.12 32.49 -33.76
N ASP A 198 -23.21 33.58 -33.01
CA ASP A 198 -22.54 33.71 -31.71
C ASP A 198 -23.10 32.73 -30.68
N VAL A 199 -24.43 32.58 -30.61
CA VAL A 199 -25.09 31.59 -29.74
C VAL A 199 -24.68 30.18 -30.10
N SER A 200 -24.65 29.84 -31.39
CA SER A 200 -24.25 28.50 -31.85
C SER A 200 -22.80 28.20 -31.51
N GLN A 201 -21.90 29.17 -31.72
CA GLN A 201 -20.50 29.02 -31.35
C GLN A 201 -20.34 28.82 -29.84
N LYS A 202 -21.03 29.64 -29.02
CA LYS A 202 -20.99 29.52 -27.57
C LYS A 202 -21.56 28.19 -27.09
N ALA A 203 -22.63 27.69 -27.70
CA ALA A 203 -23.19 26.38 -27.39
C ALA A 203 -22.18 25.26 -27.65
N SER A 204 -21.47 25.29 -28.78
CA SER A 204 -20.41 24.31 -29.08
C SER A 204 -19.23 24.39 -28.10
N GLU A 205 -18.83 25.60 -27.69
CA GLU A 205 -17.79 25.78 -26.66
C GLU A 205 -18.21 25.15 -25.31
N VAL A 206 -19.47 25.34 -24.91
CA VAL A 206 -20.04 24.77 -23.68
C VAL A 206 -20.11 23.24 -23.77
N GLU A 207 -20.51 22.68 -24.91
CA GLU A 207 -20.56 21.23 -25.12
C GLU A 207 -19.17 20.60 -25.01
N LEU A 208 -18.14 21.22 -25.60
CA LEU A 208 -16.75 20.78 -25.47
C LEU A 208 -16.25 20.82 -24.01
N LEU A 209 -16.64 21.84 -23.24
CA LEU A 209 -16.31 21.91 -21.81
C LEU A 209 -17.04 20.84 -21.00
N TYR A 210 -18.32 20.63 -21.27
CA TYR A 210 -19.11 19.59 -20.63
C TYR A 210 -18.51 18.20 -20.87
N GLU A 211 -18.13 17.90 -22.12
CA GLU A 211 -17.47 16.65 -22.45
C GLU A 211 -16.16 16.44 -21.70
N LYS A 212 -15.30 17.46 -21.63
CA LYS A 212 -14.01 17.37 -20.92
C LYS A 212 -14.16 17.23 -19.41
N LEU A 213 -15.12 17.93 -18.83
CA LEU A 213 -15.28 17.99 -17.38
C LEU A 213 -16.03 16.78 -16.83
N LEU A 214 -17.04 16.28 -17.54
CA LEU A 214 -18.04 15.38 -16.97
C LEU A 214 -18.29 14.09 -17.77
N VAL A 215 -17.79 13.95 -19.00
CA VAL A 215 -18.09 12.78 -19.85
C VAL A 215 -16.86 11.90 -20.06
N ASP A 216 -16.96 10.65 -19.62
CA ASP A 216 -15.95 9.64 -19.89
C ASP A 216 -16.12 9.06 -21.31
N LYS A 217 -15.10 9.19 -22.15
CA LYS A 217 -15.06 8.65 -23.52
C LYS A 217 -14.10 7.48 -23.61
N GLY A 218 -14.60 6.29 -23.28
CA GLY A 218 -13.85 5.04 -23.38
C GLY A 218 -12.61 5.04 -22.49
N LYS A 219 -11.42 5.24 -23.08
CA LYS A 219 -10.15 5.30 -22.33
C LYS A 219 -9.79 6.71 -21.84
N GLN A 220 -10.45 7.75 -22.34
CA GLN A 220 -10.29 9.10 -21.81
C GLN A 220 -11.33 9.34 -20.73
N LEU A 221 -10.86 9.44 -19.49
CA LEU A 221 -11.68 9.83 -18.36
C LEU A 221 -11.85 11.35 -18.34
N SER A 222 -13.02 11.80 -17.92
CA SER A 222 -13.34 13.18 -17.61
C SER A 222 -12.49 13.68 -16.43
N ILE A 223 -12.35 15.00 -16.32
CA ILE A 223 -11.61 15.61 -15.22
C ILE A 223 -12.25 15.25 -13.87
N ASP A 224 -13.58 15.23 -13.77
CA ASP A 224 -14.28 14.85 -12.53
C ASP A 224 -13.96 13.42 -12.09
N THR A 225 -14.00 12.46 -13.03
CA THR A 225 -13.63 11.07 -12.74
C THR A 225 -12.16 10.95 -12.36
N GLN A 226 -11.25 11.66 -13.04
CA GLN A 226 -9.82 11.65 -12.70
C GLN A 226 -9.57 12.23 -11.30
N VAL A 227 -10.22 13.34 -10.95
CA VAL A 227 -10.11 13.96 -9.62
C VAL A 227 -10.64 13.00 -8.55
N SER A 228 -11.79 12.38 -8.78
CA SER A 228 -12.37 11.40 -7.85
C SER A 228 -11.46 10.20 -7.63
N GLN A 229 -10.94 9.59 -8.70
CA GLN A 229 -10.00 8.49 -8.60
C GLN A 229 -8.69 8.88 -7.91
N THR A 230 -8.19 10.10 -8.18
CA THR A 230 -6.99 10.62 -7.52
C THR A 230 -7.25 10.84 -6.03
N LEU A 231 -8.43 11.36 -5.65
CA LEU A 231 -8.82 11.55 -4.26
C LEU A 231 -8.89 10.20 -3.54
N ASP A 232 -9.52 9.19 -4.13
CA ASP A 232 -9.58 7.84 -3.58
C ASP A 232 -8.18 7.26 -3.38
N ALA A 233 -7.30 7.41 -4.38
CA ALA A 233 -5.91 6.96 -4.28
C ALA A 233 -5.12 7.70 -3.18
N VAL A 234 -5.36 9.00 -3.01
CA VAL A 234 -4.75 9.80 -1.94
C VAL A 234 -5.24 9.34 -0.56
N LEU A 235 -6.53 9.02 -0.41
CA LEU A 235 -7.10 8.51 0.83
C LEU A 235 -6.53 7.14 1.18
N ILE A 236 -6.44 6.22 0.22
CA ILE A 236 -5.81 4.91 0.42
C ILE A 236 -4.34 5.07 0.84
N ASN A 237 -3.57 5.88 0.11
CA ASN A 237 -2.17 6.13 0.45
C ASN A 237 -2.01 6.78 1.83
N LYS A 238 -2.94 7.65 2.24
CA LYS A 238 -2.94 8.25 3.57
C LYS A 238 -3.07 7.17 4.65
N ASP A 239 -4.03 6.25 4.48
CA ASP A 239 -4.26 5.16 5.43
C ASP A 239 -3.05 4.21 5.49
N ASP A 240 -2.45 3.87 4.33
CA ASP A 240 -1.23 3.06 4.26
C ASP A 240 -0.04 3.74 4.98
N ILE A 241 0.12 5.05 4.82
CA ILE A 241 1.16 5.83 5.51
C ILE A 241 0.93 5.84 7.02
N GLU A 242 -0.32 5.98 7.48
CA GLU A 242 -0.66 5.93 8.90
C GLU A 242 -0.34 4.55 9.51
N GLU A 243 -0.64 3.46 8.79
CA GLU A 243 -0.29 2.10 9.21
C GLU A 243 1.24 1.88 9.28
N ILE A 244 1.97 2.26 8.23
CA ILE A 244 3.44 2.16 8.19
C ILE A 244 4.06 3.00 9.32
N HIS A 245 3.56 4.22 9.52
CA HIS A 245 4.04 5.09 10.59
C HIS A 245 3.85 4.43 11.96
N GLN A 246 2.69 3.84 12.22
CA GLN A 246 2.42 3.14 13.48
C GLN A 246 3.36 1.93 13.67
N SER A 247 3.56 1.13 12.62
CA SER A 247 4.49 0.00 12.64
C SER A 247 5.93 0.45 12.96
N VAL A 248 6.42 1.52 12.32
CA VAL A 248 7.75 2.08 12.59
C VAL A 248 7.87 2.61 14.02
N VAL A 249 6.83 3.26 14.54
CA VAL A 249 6.81 3.71 15.94
C VAL A 249 6.96 2.53 16.90
N ASP A 250 6.24 1.44 16.64
CA ASP A 250 6.30 0.22 17.46
C ASP A 250 7.67 -0.47 17.35
N GLU A 251 8.23 -0.63 16.16
CA GLU A 251 9.58 -1.20 15.97
C GLU A 251 10.67 -0.35 16.64
N VAL A 252 10.59 0.98 16.54
CA VAL A 252 11.54 1.89 17.20
C VAL A 252 11.42 1.79 18.72
N LYS A 253 10.21 1.61 19.25
CA LYS A 253 9.99 1.37 20.68
C LYS A 253 10.62 0.05 21.10
N ASP A 254 10.38 -1.04 20.38
CA ASP A 254 10.95 -2.35 20.66
C ASP A 254 12.49 -2.32 20.60
N LEU A 255 13.05 -1.64 19.59
CA LEU A 255 14.49 -1.47 19.46
C LEU A 255 15.06 -0.67 20.63
N ARG A 256 14.37 0.38 21.09
CA ARG A 256 14.79 1.17 22.26
C ARG A 256 14.77 0.32 23.52
N GLU A 257 13.74 -0.49 23.73
CA GLU A 257 13.65 -1.42 24.87
C GLU A 257 14.75 -2.48 24.82
N PHE A 258 15.01 -3.07 23.66
CA PHE A 258 16.12 -3.99 23.44
C PHE A 258 17.47 -3.33 23.74
N TYR A 259 17.68 -2.12 23.25
CA TYR A 259 18.93 -1.39 23.43
C TYR A 259 19.18 -1.04 24.90
N ILE A 260 18.14 -0.66 25.65
CA ILE A 260 18.21 -0.47 27.11
C ILE A 260 18.53 -1.79 27.81
N LYS A 261 17.95 -2.92 27.38
CA LYS A 261 18.20 -4.23 27.98
C LYS A 261 19.64 -4.71 27.78
N ILE A 262 20.21 -4.51 26.59
CA ILE A 262 21.58 -4.95 26.27
C ILE A 262 22.61 -4.01 26.89
N PHE A 263 22.45 -2.70 26.70
CA PHE A 263 23.50 -1.72 27.00
C PHE A 263 23.21 -0.86 28.22
N GLY A 264 22.03 -0.94 28.84
CA GLY A 264 21.65 -0.12 29.99
C GLY A 264 20.99 1.19 29.60
N LYS A 265 20.44 1.90 30.61
CA LYS A 265 19.86 3.23 30.42
C LYS A 265 20.98 4.27 30.36
N LEU A 266 20.80 5.29 29.53
CA LEU A 266 21.67 6.45 29.52
C LEU A 266 21.36 7.29 30.76
N ASN A 267 22.39 7.63 31.55
CA ASN A 267 22.26 8.54 32.67
C ASN A 267 22.57 9.98 32.20
N ASP A 268 22.29 10.97 33.05
CA ASP A 268 22.54 12.40 32.76
C ASP A 268 24.00 12.74 32.47
N SER A 269 24.94 11.83 32.76
CA SER A 269 26.38 11.96 32.50
C SER A 269 26.85 11.26 31.22
N GLU A 270 25.94 10.90 30.31
CA GLU A 270 26.19 10.12 29.09
C GLU A 270 26.77 8.70 29.31
N GLU A 271 26.99 8.30 30.55
CA GLU A 271 27.39 6.96 30.92
C GLU A 271 26.20 6.02 31.01
N ARG A 272 26.40 4.78 30.57
CA ARG A 272 25.36 3.75 30.62
C ARG A 272 25.43 2.93 31.88
N SER A 273 24.33 2.91 32.61
CA SER A 273 24.21 2.11 33.83
C SER A 273 23.27 0.92 33.64
N GLY A 274 23.66 -0.22 34.21
CA GLY A 274 22.94 -1.49 34.06
C GLY A 274 23.09 -2.14 32.69
N GLY A 275 22.15 -3.03 32.33
CA GLY A 275 22.18 -3.79 31.08
C GLY A 275 23.07 -5.04 31.13
N LEU A 276 22.78 -5.98 30.24
CA LEU A 276 23.46 -7.27 30.18
C LEU A 276 24.98 -7.12 29.94
N SER A 277 25.39 -6.11 29.16
CA SER A 277 26.82 -5.85 28.91
C SER A 277 27.59 -5.54 30.19
N ASN A 278 27.06 -4.65 31.04
CA ASN A 278 27.70 -4.31 32.30
C ASN A 278 27.72 -5.50 33.26
N GLU A 279 26.62 -6.28 33.34
CA GLU A 279 26.56 -7.47 34.19
C GLU A 279 27.59 -8.54 33.76
N ILE A 280 27.76 -8.75 32.44
CA ILE A 280 28.79 -9.67 31.93
C ILE A 280 30.19 -9.18 32.29
N SER A 281 30.48 -7.87 32.11
CA SER A 281 31.78 -7.30 32.47
C SER A 281 32.07 -7.44 33.96
N GLU A 282 31.09 -7.18 34.82
CA GLU A 282 31.21 -7.34 36.26
C GLU A 282 31.45 -8.80 36.65
N ARG A 283 30.63 -9.74 36.14
CA ARG A 283 30.83 -11.18 36.38
C ARG A 283 32.18 -11.69 35.88
N LEU A 284 32.67 -11.20 34.74
CA LEU A 284 33.99 -11.56 34.22
C LEU A 284 35.11 -11.07 35.16
N SER A 285 34.96 -9.87 35.72
CA SER A 285 35.91 -9.33 36.70
C SER A 285 35.93 -10.15 37.99
N VAL A 286 34.75 -10.55 38.48
CA VAL A 286 34.59 -11.43 39.65
C VAL A 286 35.24 -12.79 39.39
N LEU A 287 34.99 -13.40 38.23
CA LEU A 287 35.60 -14.69 37.86
C LEU A 287 37.13 -14.62 37.83
N ARG A 288 37.71 -13.57 37.24
CA ARG A 288 39.17 -13.37 37.25
C ARG A 288 39.72 -13.22 38.67
N SER A 289 39.03 -12.48 39.53
CA SER A 289 39.44 -12.32 40.93
C SER A 289 39.40 -13.65 41.71
N LEU A 290 38.40 -14.48 41.42
CA LEU A 290 38.24 -15.80 42.02
C LEU A 290 39.31 -16.77 41.54
N GLU A 291 39.62 -16.77 40.24
CA GLU A 291 40.72 -17.55 39.65
C GLU A 291 42.06 -17.21 40.33
N PHE A 292 42.36 -15.92 40.46
CA PHE A 292 43.57 -15.44 41.13
C PHE A 292 43.62 -15.85 42.61
N SER A 293 42.52 -15.68 43.35
CA SER A 293 42.43 -16.08 44.77
C SER A 293 42.62 -17.59 44.96
N ASN A 294 42.02 -18.42 44.10
CA ASN A 294 42.17 -19.87 44.18
C ASN A 294 43.60 -20.30 43.92
N LYS A 295 44.29 -19.70 42.93
CA LYS A 295 45.69 -20.01 42.64
C LYS A 295 46.58 -19.81 43.88
N ILE A 296 46.43 -18.68 44.56
CA ILE A 296 47.18 -18.38 45.80
C ILE A 296 46.90 -19.43 46.89
N ARG A 297 45.63 -19.83 47.08
CA ARG A 297 45.27 -20.82 48.10
C ARG A 297 45.87 -22.19 47.82
N TYR A 298 45.93 -22.62 46.56
CA TYR A 298 46.54 -23.90 46.18
C TYR A 298 48.05 -23.92 46.46
N GLU A 299 48.76 -22.86 46.09
CA GLU A 299 50.20 -22.74 46.32
C GLU A 299 50.55 -22.82 47.82
N GLU A 300 49.77 -22.15 48.68
CA GLU A 300 49.99 -22.16 50.13
C GLU A 300 49.72 -23.55 50.76
N ILE A 301 48.70 -24.27 50.31
CA ILE A 301 48.38 -25.62 50.82
C ILE A 301 49.49 -26.62 50.45
N VAL A 302 50.01 -26.56 49.22
CA VAL A 302 51.10 -27.46 48.77
C VAL A 302 52.34 -27.27 49.65
N LYS A 303 52.71 -26.02 49.93
CA LYS A 303 53.84 -25.68 50.80
C LYS A 303 53.69 -26.24 52.22
N GLN A 304 52.48 -26.22 52.78
CA GLN A 304 52.20 -26.80 54.10
C GLN A 304 52.36 -28.32 54.09
N ILE A 305 51.87 -29.01 53.05
CA ILE A 305 51.98 -30.47 52.92
C ILE A 305 53.45 -30.90 52.86
N GLU A 306 54.27 -30.23 52.05
CA GLU A 306 55.70 -30.55 51.92
C GLU A 306 56.47 -30.40 53.24
N SER A 307 56.11 -29.39 54.05
CA SER A 307 56.76 -29.16 55.34
C SER A 307 56.47 -30.25 56.39
N LEU A 308 55.34 -30.95 56.29
CA LEU A 308 54.90 -31.95 57.29
C LEU A 308 55.41 -33.37 56.99
N LEU A 309 55.83 -33.66 55.75
CA LEU A 309 56.26 -34.98 55.29
C LEU A 309 57.39 -35.60 56.15
N PRO A 310 58.49 -34.89 56.48
CA PRO A 310 59.63 -35.46 57.22
C PRO A 310 59.28 -35.88 58.65
N GLY A 311 58.36 -35.16 59.30
CA GLY A 311 57.90 -35.48 60.65
C GLY A 311 57.08 -36.77 60.70
N ALA A 312 56.21 -36.98 59.70
CA ALA A 312 55.39 -38.19 59.60
C ALA A 312 56.24 -39.45 59.33
N THR A 313 57.28 -39.35 58.48
CA THR A 313 58.18 -40.50 58.18
C THR A 313 59.02 -40.90 59.40
N SER A 314 59.56 -39.93 60.13
CA SER A 314 60.31 -40.13 61.37
C SER A 314 59.47 -40.81 62.46
N ALA A 315 58.22 -40.39 62.65
CA ALA A 315 57.30 -41.02 63.59
C ALA A 315 56.98 -42.49 63.22
N GLY A 316 56.85 -42.79 61.92
CA GLY A 316 56.65 -44.15 61.42
C GLY A 316 57.82 -45.09 61.72
N LEU A 317 59.05 -44.66 61.43
CA LEU A 317 60.27 -45.44 61.70
C LEU A 317 60.49 -45.67 63.20
N ALA A 318 60.27 -44.65 64.02
CA ALA A 318 60.36 -44.76 65.48
C ALA A 318 59.44 -45.84 66.04
N ARG A 319 58.19 -45.92 65.54
CA ARG A 319 57.22 -46.92 65.97
C ARG A 319 57.66 -48.34 65.60
N ALA A 320 58.24 -48.53 64.41
CA ALA A 320 58.75 -49.83 63.98
C ALA A 320 59.90 -50.32 64.87
N TYR A 321 60.87 -49.45 65.21
CA TYR A 321 61.97 -49.81 66.11
C TYR A 321 61.51 -50.06 67.54
N MET A 322 60.56 -49.28 68.05
CA MET A 322 59.93 -49.52 69.36
C MET A 322 59.30 -50.92 69.44
N GLN A 323 58.61 -51.35 68.37
CA GLN A 323 58.00 -52.67 68.31
C GLN A 323 59.06 -53.79 68.31
N MET A 324 60.16 -53.61 67.55
CA MET A 324 61.26 -54.58 67.54
C MET A 324 61.96 -54.66 68.89
N LYS A 325 62.28 -53.52 69.53
CA LYS A 325 62.81 -53.49 70.90
C LYS A 325 61.93 -54.28 71.87
N ARG A 326 60.63 -54.05 71.85
CA ARG A 326 59.68 -54.74 72.76
C ARG A 326 59.60 -56.24 72.51
N SER A 327 59.78 -56.68 71.27
CA SER A 327 59.77 -58.12 70.92
C SER A 327 60.84 -58.96 71.64
N TYR A 328 61.94 -58.35 72.09
CA TYR A 328 63.03 -59.04 72.79
C TYR A 328 62.87 -59.12 74.31
N GLU A 329 61.94 -58.38 74.92
CA GLU A 329 61.69 -58.43 76.38
C GLU A 329 61.35 -59.85 76.86
N ASN A 330 60.44 -60.51 76.16
CA ASN A 330 59.97 -61.85 76.52
C ASN A 330 61.06 -62.93 76.36
N PRO A 331 61.78 -63.03 75.22
CA PRO A 331 62.94 -63.94 75.09
C PRO A 331 63.99 -63.76 76.19
N ILE A 332 64.33 -62.51 76.54
CA ILE A 332 65.32 -62.22 77.60
C ILE A 332 64.85 -62.78 78.94
N ILE A 333 63.59 -62.55 79.32
CA ILE A 333 63.00 -63.08 80.56
C ILE A 333 62.98 -64.61 80.53
N TRP A 334 62.59 -65.21 79.41
CA TRP A 334 62.54 -66.67 79.25
C TRP A 334 63.92 -67.32 79.38
N PHE A 335 64.93 -66.83 78.68
CA PHE A 335 66.30 -67.33 78.80
C PHE A 335 66.87 -67.09 80.21
N THR A 336 66.54 -65.97 80.85
CA THR A 336 66.91 -65.73 82.25
C THR A 336 66.36 -66.81 83.18
N ARG A 337 65.07 -67.16 83.02
CA ARG A 337 64.43 -68.23 83.82
C ARG A 337 65.05 -69.60 83.54
N LEU A 338 65.29 -69.94 82.28
CA LEU A 338 65.94 -71.20 81.89
C LEU A 338 67.37 -71.32 82.44
N PHE A 339 68.11 -70.21 82.50
CA PHE A 339 69.45 -70.18 83.08
C PHE A 339 69.42 -70.51 84.57
N TYR A 340 68.53 -69.86 85.34
CA TYR A 340 68.37 -70.17 86.76
C TYR A 340 67.88 -71.61 86.98
N LEU A 341 66.99 -72.12 86.12
CA LEU A 341 66.55 -73.51 86.17
C LEU A 341 67.72 -74.47 85.93
N ALA A 342 68.61 -74.17 84.98
CA ALA A 342 69.81 -74.97 84.75
C ALA A 342 70.73 -75.00 85.99
N ILE A 343 70.92 -73.87 86.67
CA ILE A 343 71.68 -73.81 87.93
C ILE A 343 71.00 -74.64 89.02
N ILE A 344 69.68 -74.51 89.18
CA ILE A 344 68.92 -75.29 90.18
C ILE A 344 69.05 -76.79 89.92
N LEU A 345 68.97 -77.24 88.66
CA LEU A 345 69.16 -78.65 88.31
C LEU A 345 70.59 -79.12 88.58
N LEU A 346 71.60 -78.28 88.34
CA LEU A 346 73.00 -78.59 88.63
C LEU A 346 73.23 -78.76 90.14
N VAL A 347 72.73 -77.82 90.94
CA VAL A 347 72.81 -77.89 92.41
C VAL A 347 71.99 -79.07 92.95
N GLY A 348 70.79 -79.29 92.42
CA GLY A 348 69.91 -80.38 92.84
C GLY A 348 70.47 -81.77 92.54
N SER A 349 71.03 -81.97 91.34
CA SER A 349 71.70 -83.24 90.99
C SER A 349 72.96 -83.49 91.83
N SER A 350 73.66 -82.42 92.23
CA SER A 350 74.75 -82.50 93.21
C SER A 350 74.26 -82.89 94.61
N MET A 351 73.17 -82.32 95.10
CA MET A 351 72.58 -82.70 96.40
C MET A 351 72.10 -84.15 96.44
N VAL A 352 71.40 -84.62 95.40
CA VAL A 352 70.95 -86.02 95.31
C VAL A 352 72.14 -86.98 95.29
N SER A 353 73.28 -86.56 94.74
CA SER A 353 74.49 -87.39 94.67
C SER A 353 75.14 -87.71 96.01
N ILE A 354 74.79 -87.01 97.09
CA ILE A 354 75.31 -87.26 98.45
C ILE A 354 74.60 -88.45 99.10
N PHE A 355 73.40 -88.77 98.65
CA PHE A 355 72.59 -89.86 99.19
C PHE A 355 72.85 -91.15 98.41
N HIS A 356 73.25 -92.21 99.12
CA HIS A 356 73.34 -93.55 98.54
C HIS A 356 72.10 -94.35 98.94
N LEU A 357 71.53 -95.03 97.95
CA LEU A 357 70.35 -95.86 98.12
C LEU A 357 70.78 -97.32 98.03
N SER A 358 70.86 -98.00 99.17
CA SER A 358 71.20 -99.42 99.25
C SER A 358 69.97 -100.24 99.64
N TYR A 359 69.80 -101.39 98.99
CA TYR A 359 68.71 -102.33 99.28
C TYR A 359 69.28 -103.55 100.01
N ASP A 360 68.81 -103.78 101.23
CA ASP A 360 69.16 -104.90 102.12
C ASP A 360 67.91 -105.79 102.32
N ALA A 361 68.09 -107.02 102.80
CA ALA A 361 67.03 -107.94 103.21
C ALA A 361 65.99 -107.37 104.22
N GLN A 362 66.26 -106.26 104.91
CA GLN A 362 65.31 -105.52 105.76
C GLN A 362 64.68 -104.26 105.12
N GLY A 363 64.93 -104.01 103.83
CA GLY A 363 64.30 -102.93 103.06
C GLY A 363 65.27 -101.86 102.54
N TRP A 364 64.72 -100.73 102.08
CA TRP A 364 65.49 -99.61 101.54
C TRP A 364 66.09 -98.80 102.67
N ASN A 365 67.42 -98.78 102.77
CA ASN A 365 68.15 -97.97 103.73
C ASN A 365 68.71 -96.72 103.06
N PHE A 366 68.39 -95.55 103.60
CA PHE A 366 68.92 -94.27 103.16
C PHE A 366 70.10 -93.89 104.05
N GLY A 367 71.30 -93.89 103.46
CA GLY A 367 72.54 -93.54 104.14
C GLY A 367 73.24 -92.35 103.48
N LEU A 368 73.93 -91.56 104.30
CA LEU A 368 74.83 -90.51 103.83
C LEU A 368 76.13 -91.18 103.36
N GLN A 369 76.52 -90.97 102.11
CA GLN A 369 77.71 -91.63 101.56
C GLN A 369 78.98 -91.05 102.21
N SER A 370 79.71 -91.86 102.97
CA SER A 370 81.07 -91.51 103.43
C SER A 370 82.07 -91.82 102.32
N PHE A 371 82.84 -90.82 101.89
CA PHE A 371 83.93 -91.01 100.95
C PHE A 371 85.21 -91.26 101.76
N ASP A 372 85.45 -92.53 102.11
CA ASP A 372 86.62 -92.88 102.95
C ASP A 372 87.96 -92.74 102.19
N THR A 373 87.93 -92.56 100.86
CA THR A 373 89.13 -92.32 100.03
C THR A 373 88.86 -91.36 98.85
N TRP A 374 89.85 -90.54 98.50
CA TRP A 374 89.78 -89.57 97.38
C TRP A 374 89.46 -90.20 96.02
N ASP A 375 89.90 -91.43 95.79
CA ASP A 375 89.65 -92.16 94.54
C ASP A 375 88.15 -92.43 94.33
N ALA A 376 87.40 -92.72 95.39
CA ALA A 376 85.96 -92.96 95.32
C ALA A 376 85.18 -91.68 94.96
N ALA A 377 85.59 -90.52 95.49
CA ALA A 377 84.97 -89.24 95.18
C ALA A 377 85.20 -88.82 93.71
N ILE A 378 86.42 -89.01 93.19
CA ILE A 378 86.76 -88.65 91.80
C ILE A 378 86.05 -89.57 90.80
N LYS A 379 86.03 -90.88 91.03
CA LYS A 379 85.28 -91.83 90.18
C LYS A 379 83.78 -91.52 90.18
N GLY A 380 83.22 -91.10 91.32
CA GLY A 380 81.83 -90.66 91.45
C GLY A 380 81.50 -89.41 90.63
N LEU A 381 82.43 -88.45 90.53
CA LEU A 381 82.30 -87.26 89.70
C LEU A 381 82.44 -87.59 88.20
N ILE A 382 83.42 -88.41 87.82
CA ILE A 382 83.68 -88.79 86.42
C ILE A 382 82.50 -89.56 85.82
N ASN A 383 81.92 -90.51 86.57
CA ASN A 383 80.76 -91.27 86.10
C ASN A 383 79.51 -90.39 85.83
N LYS A 384 79.42 -89.23 86.50
CA LYS A 384 78.30 -88.28 86.37
C LYS A 384 78.62 -87.09 85.46
N LEU A 385 79.84 -87.04 84.92
CA LEU A 385 80.32 -85.98 84.04
C LEU A 385 79.48 -85.80 82.77
N PRO A 386 78.89 -86.85 82.15
CA PRO A 386 77.95 -86.66 81.04
C PRO A 386 76.74 -85.81 81.43
N LEU A 387 76.20 -85.99 82.65
CA LEU A 387 75.02 -85.26 83.13
C LEU A 387 75.37 -83.80 83.50
N TYR A 388 76.43 -83.59 84.28
CA TYR A 388 76.87 -82.23 84.63
C TYR A 388 77.36 -81.45 83.40
N GLY A 389 78.08 -82.10 82.48
CA GLY A 389 78.55 -81.51 81.24
C GLY A 389 77.39 -81.02 80.37
N SER A 390 76.33 -81.82 80.20
CA SER A 390 75.13 -81.40 79.46
C SER A 390 74.43 -80.21 80.12
N LEU A 391 74.34 -80.17 81.46
CA LEU A 391 73.71 -79.05 82.19
C LEU A 391 74.54 -77.76 82.12
N ILE A 392 75.86 -77.85 82.23
CA ILE A 392 76.77 -76.70 82.10
C ILE A 392 76.72 -76.14 80.68
N TRP A 393 76.75 -77.01 79.66
CA TRP A 393 76.61 -76.57 78.28
C TRP A 393 75.25 -75.91 78.03
N PHE A 394 74.17 -76.46 78.58
CA PHE A 394 72.84 -75.87 78.50
C PHE A 394 72.79 -74.48 79.17
N ALA A 395 73.36 -74.33 80.37
CA ALA A 395 73.46 -73.05 81.05
C ALA A 395 74.27 -72.03 80.23
N TYR A 396 75.39 -72.45 79.64
CA TYR A 396 76.21 -71.61 78.76
C TYR A 396 75.43 -71.17 77.51
N TYR A 397 74.76 -72.11 76.83
CA TYR A 397 73.96 -71.83 75.63
C TYR A 397 72.85 -70.82 75.92
N VAL A 398 72.10 -71.01 77.01
CA VAL A 398 71.01 -70.11 77.41
C VAL A 398 71.55 -68.74 77.82
N SER A 399 72.68 -68.69 78.53
CA SER A 399 73.35 -67.43 78.89
C SER A 399 73.76 -66.64 77.65
N LYS A 400 74.35 -67.30 76.65
CA LYS A 400 74.73 -66.67 75.38
C LYS A 400 73.50 -66.14 74.64
N ARG A 401 72.45 -66.93 74.49
CA ARG A 401 71.19 -66.51 73.84
C ARG A 401 70.51 -65.33 74.54
N ARG A 402 70.60 -65.27 75.87
CA ARG A 402 70.11 -64.12 76.65
C ARG A 402 70.88 -62.84 76.33
N SER A 403 72.22 -62.90 76.33
CA SER A 403 73.09 -61.74 76.05
C SER A 403 72.88 -61.22 74.62
N GLU A 404 72.76 -62.12 73.65
CA GLU A 404 72.41 -61.79 72.26
C GLU A 404 71.08 -61.03 72.14
N ALA A 405 70.03 -61.49 72.83
CA ALA A 405 68.73 -60.83 72.83
C ALA A 405 68.75 -59.45 73.53
N GLN A 406 69.48 -59.32 74.65
CA GLN A 406 69.65 -58.04 75.34
C GLN A 406 70.37 -57.01 74.46
N ARG A 407 71.37 -57.44 73.71
CA ARG A 407 72.11 -56.55 72.80
C ARG A 407 71.24 -56.06 71.66
N LEU A 408 70.52 -56.96 70.99
CA LEU A 408 69.58 -56.56 69.93
C LEU A 408 68.53 -55.58 70.46
N GLN A 409 68.03 -55.79 71.69
CA GLN A 409 67.11 -54.85 72.31
C GLN A 409 67.72 -53.45 72.50
N GLN A 410 68.97 -53.35 72.96
CA GLN A 410 69.67 -52.07 73.14
C GLN A 410 69.92 -51.36 71.80
N GLU A 411 70.31 -52.10 70.77
CA GLU A 411 70.50 -51.57 69.41
C GLU A 411 69.19 -50.99 68.84
N TYR A 412 68.07 -51.72 68.96
CA TYR A 412 66.77 -51.20 68.54
C TYR A 412 66.30 -50.02 69.39
N ALA A 413 66.63 -49.97 70.68
CA ALA A 413 66.34 -48.82 71.53
C ALA A 413 67.12 -47.57 71.10
N HIS A 414 68.39 -47.73 70.70
CA HIS A 414 69.18 -46.65 70.13
C HIS A 414 68.60 -46.17 68.80
N LYS A 415 68.23 -47.09 67.91
CA LYS A 415 67.57 -46.76 66.62
C LYS A 415 66.22 -46.07 66.80
N GLU A 416 65.42 -46.48 67.78
CA GLU A 416 64.17 -45.81 68.15
C GLU A 416 64.42 -44.35 68.58
N ALA A 417 65.41 -44.12 69.45
CA ALA A 417 65.76 -42.79 69.92
C ALA A 417 66.26 -41.88 68.79
N LEU A 418 67.10 -42.41 67.89
CA LEU A 418 67.55 -41.71 66.69
C LEU A 418 66.38 -41.37 65.76
N ALA A 419 65.48 -42.32 65.50
CA ALA A 419 64.32 -42.09 64.64
C ALA A 419 63.35 -41.05 65.22
N LYS A 420 63.11 -41.02 66.55
CA LYS A 420 62.26 -40.01 67.21
C LYS A 420 62.87 -38.60 67.17
N SER A 421 64.19 -38.52 67.29
CA SER A 421 64.91 -37.24 67.34
C SER A 421 65.24 -36.66 65.96
N TYR A 422 65.16 -37.47 64.89
CA TYR A 422 65.43 -37.04 63.51
C TYR A 422 64.66 -35.79 63.09
N ALA A 423 63.35 -35.74 63.31
CA ALA A 423 62.53 -34.57 62.92
C ALA A 423 62.94 -33.30 63.69
N SER A 424 63.29 -33.44 64.96
CA SER A 424 63.77 -32.32 65.79
C SER A 424 65.14 -31.82 65.34
N TYR A 425 66.07 -32.74 65.06
CA TYR A 425 67.40 -32.38 64.57
C TYR A 425 67.35 -31.77 63.17
N LYS A 426 66.54 -32.33 62.26
CA LYS A 426 66.30 -31.73 60.95
C LYS A 426 65.77 -30.31 61.07
N LYS A 427 64.78 -30.07 61.95
CA LYS A 427 64.25 -28.72 62.21
C LYS A 427 65.31 -27.78 62.80
N GLN A 428 66.16 -28.24 63.71
CA GLN A 428 67.25 -27.43 64.28
C GLN A 428 68.32 -27.08 63.25
N ILE A 429 68.65 -28.02 62.36
CA ILE A 429 69.63 -27.83 61.30
C ILE A 429 69.07 -26.94 60.18
N ASP A 430 67.80 -27.09 59.80
CA ASP A 430 67.13 -26.21 58.84
C ASP A 430 66.99 -24.78 59.39
N ALA A 431 66.83 -24.62 60.72
CA ALA A 431 66.78 -23.32 61.40
C ALA A 431 68.15 -22.64 61.58
N LEU A 432 69.26 -23.38 61.46
CA LEU A 432 70.62 -22.85 61.62
C LEU A 432 71.12 -22.04 60.41
N GLY A 433 70.36 -22.02 59.31
CA GLY A 433 70.68 -21.18 58.16
C GLY A 433 71.69 -21.82 57.21
N SER A 434 71.48 -21.56 55.92
CA SER A 434 72.07 -22.20 54.76
C SER A 434 73.52 -21.78 54.47
N GLU A 435 74.50 -22.22 55.26
CA GLU A 435 75.92 -22.12 54.87
C GLU A 435 76.71 -23.44 54.99
N ASP A 436 76.36 -24.37 55.88
CA ASP A 436 77.03 -25.69 55.93
C ASP A 436 76.11 -26.80 55.42
N ALA A 437 75.85 -26.80 54.10
CA ALA A 437 75.24 -27.95 53.41
C ALA A 437 76.03 -29.26 53.66
N GLU A 438 77.33 -29.13 53.93
CA GLU A 438 78.20 -30.22 54.34
C GLU A 438 77.83 -30.77 55.72
N LEU A 439 77.40 -29.94 56.67
CA LEU A 439 76.96 -30.39 58.00
C LEU A 439 75.59 -31.06 57.95
N GLN A 440 74.66 -30.54 57.14
CA GLN A 440 73.38 -31.21 56.83
C GLN A 440 73.60 -32.59 56.20
N LYS A 441 74.48 -32.64 55.20
CA LYS A 441 74.83 -33.88 54.50
C LYS A 441 75.52 -34.88 55.43
N ASN A 442 76.53 -34.44 56.19
CA ASN A 442 77.23 -35.28 57.16
C ASN A 442 76.30 -35.81 58.25
N PHE A 443 75.36 -34.99 58.74
CA PHE A 443 74.37 -35.44 59.71
C PHE A 443 73.43 -36.49 59.12
N ILE A 444 72.85 -36.24 57.94
CA ILE A 444 71.97 -37.20 57.26
C ILE A 444 72.74 -38.48 56.95
N GLU A 445 73.98 -38.39 56.48
CA GLU A 445 74.86 -39.54 56.19
C GLU A 445 75.12 -40.35 57.46
N LYS A 446 75.52 -39.72 58.57
CA LYS A 446 75.73 -40.41 59.85
C LYS A 446 74.45 -41.04 60.41
N MET A 447 73.30 -40.38 60.23
CA MET A 447 71.99 -40.92 60.65
C MET A 447 71.56 -42.10 59.78
N VAL A 448 71.77 -42.01 58.47
CA VAL A 448 71.47 -43.10 57.52
C VAL A 448 72.42 -44.28 57.77
N GLU A 449 73.71 -44.05 57.98
CA GLU A 449 74.68 -45.07 58.39
C GLU A 449 74.24 -45.78 59.68
N ALA A 450 73.86 -45.02 60.72
CA ALA A 450 73.41 -45.59 61.99
C ALA A 450 72.11 -46.41 61.87
N ILE A 451 71.20 -45.99 60.98
CA ILE A 451 69.95 -46.71 60.69
C ILE A 451 70.23 -47.98 59.86
N ALA A 452 71.08 -47.87 58.83
CA ALA A 452 71.45 -48.94 57.90
C ALA A 452 72.37 -50.00 58.53
N TYR A 453 73.13 -49.64 59.57
CA TYR A 453 74.00 -50.57 60.28
C TYR A 453 73.19 -51.74 60.86
N ASN A 454 73.49 -52.97 60.43
CA ASN A 454 72.67 -54.12 60.76
C ASN A 454 72.85 -54.52 62.24
N ALA A 455 71.75 -54.55 63.01
CA ALA A 455 71.78 -54.91 64.43
C ALA A 455 72.36 -56.33 64.63
N SER A 456 72.21 -57.25 63.68
CA SER A 456 72.77 -58.59 63.76
C SER A 456 74.28 -58.65 63.56
N ALA A 457 74.90 -57.65 62.92
CA ALA A 457 76.36 -57.59 62.76
C ALA A 457 77.07 -57.39 64.10
N THR A 458 76.37 -56.85 65.11
CA THR A 458 76.90 -56.74 66.46
C THR A 458 77.03 -58.09 67.16
N LEU A 459 76.31 -59.13 66.73
CA LEU A 459 76.34 -60.45 67.39
C LEU A 459 77.63 -61.23 67.15
N ASP A 460 78.34 -60.96 66.05
CA ASP A 460 79.51 -61.72 65.62
C ASP A 460 80.81 -61.06 66.11
N GLY A 461 81.20 -61.36 67.34
CA GLY A 461 82.41 -60.85 67.96
C GLY A 461 82.62 -61.42 69.36
N ASN A 462 83.86 -61.79 69.67
CA ASN A 462 84.26 -62.40 70.94
C ASN A 462 84.16 -61.35 72.08
N HIS A 463 82.95 -61.20 72.63
CA HIS A 463 82.64 -60.17 73.61
C HIS A 463 82.37 -60.78 74.98
N GLY A 464 83.41 -60.78 75.81
CA GLY A 464 83.37 -60.26 77.18
C GLY A 464 82.69 -61.04 78.29
N ASP A 465 81.74 -61.94 78.02
CA ASP A 465 81.08 -62.70 79.10
C ASP A 465 81.84 -64.02 79.34
N LYS A 466 83.11 -63.92 79.78
CA LYS A 466 83.90 -65.11 80.15
C LYS A 466 83.28 -65.73 81.40
N HIS A 467 82.87 -67.00 81.29
CA HIS A 467 82.30 -67.73 82.42
C HIS A 467 83.35 -67.89 83.55
N PRO A 468 82.98 -67.83 84.84
CA PRO A 468 83.94 -67.96 85.96
C PRO A 468 84.85 -69.19 85.86
N PHE A 469 84.34 -70.29 85.31
CA PHE A 469 85.11 -71.50 85.07
C PHE A 469 86.18 -71.34 83.98
N GLN A 470 85.92 -70.59 82.91
CA GLN A 470 86.94 -70.26 81.89
C GLN A 470 88.05 -69.38 82.48
N GLU A 471 87.68 -68.45 83.37
CA GLU A 471 88.65 -67.59 84.06
C GLU A 471 89.52 -68.38 85.07
N LEU A 472 88.93 -69.41 85.70
CA LEU A 472 89.60 -70.31 86.64
C LEU A 472 90.52 -71.30 85.92
N VAL A 473 90.09 -71.86 84.79
CA VAL A 473 90.93 -72.72 83.92
C VAL A 473 92.08 -71.92 83.31
N ASP A 474 91.86 -70.69 82.85
CA ASP A 474 92.94 -69.82 82.35
C ASP A 474 93.96 -69.48 83.46
N LYS A 475 93.50 -69.24 84.71
CA LYS A 475 94.38 -68.98 85.86
C LYS A 475 95.14 -70.21 86.33
N VAL A 476 94.51 -71.39 86.34
CA VAL A 476 95.13 -72.67 86.74
C VAL A 476 96.08 -73.17 85.66
N GLY A 477 95.68 -73.09 84.38
CA GLY A 477 96.53 -73.39 83.23
C GLY A 477 97.79 -72.53 83.21
N LYS A 478 97.67 -71.21 83.45
CA LYS A 478 98.83 -70.31 83.56
C LYS A 478 99.72 -70.54 84.80
N LYS A 479 99.22 -71.20 85.85
CA LYS A 479 100.02 -71.56 87.04
C LYS A 479 100.71 -72.92 86.92
N LEU A 480 100.20 -73.80 86.08
CA LEU A 480 100.78 -75.12 85.78
C LEU A 480 101.80 -75.05 84.63
N ASP A 481 101.69 -74.06 83.75
CA ASP A 481 102.71 -73.73 82.76
C ASP A 481 104.01 -73.28 83.47
N GLY A 482 104.94 -74.22 83.63
CA GLY A 482 106.28 -73.98 84.19
C GLY A 482 106.76 -74.98 85.26
N MET A 483 105.91 -75.90 85.75
CA MET A 483 106.29 -76.88 86.79
C MET A 483 106.71 -78.24 86.21
N GLN A 484 107.79 -78.84 86.74
CA GLN A 484 108.30 -80.15 86.30
C GLN A 484 107.44 -81.30 86.87
N PRO A 485 107.29 -82.45 86.16
CA PRO A 485 106.30 -83.49 86.50
C PRO A 485 106.38 -84.08 87.92
N SER A 486 107.56 -84.10 88.54
CA SER A 486 107.76 -84.57 89.91
C SER A 486 107.20 -83.61 90.97
N GLU A 487 107.20 -82.30 90.70
CA GLU A 487 106.69 -81.26 91.62
C GLU A 487 105.16 -81.14 91.54
N ILE A 488 104.58 -81.37 90.35
CA ILE A 488 103.12 -81.47 90.15
C ILE A 488 102.56 -82.64 90.97
N LEU A 489 103.28 -83.77 91.02
CA LEU A 489 102.92 -84.93 91.85
C LEU A 489 103.05 -84.67 93.35
N GLU A 490 103.91 -83.74 93.78
CA GLU A 490 104.10 -83.36 95.18
C GLU A 490 103.07 -82.31 95.64
N PHE A 491 102.67 -81.37 94.76
CA PHE A 491 101.58 -80.42 94.99
C PHE A 491 100.26 -81.11 95.37
N PHE A 492 100.03 -82.30 94.80
CA PHE A 492 98.84 -83.12 95.09
C PHE A 492 99.07 -84.24 96.16
N LYS A 493 100.27 -84.42 96.73
CA LYS A 493 100.61 -85.53 97.67
C LYS A 493 100.73 -85.18 99.16
N LYS A 494 100.70 -83.92 99.59
CA LYS A 494 100.73 -83.58 101.04
C LYS A 494 99.37 -83.87 101.72
N PRO A 495 99.29 -84.72 102.77
CA PRO A 495 98.11 -84.83 103.61
C PRO A 495 98.15 -83.77 104.73
N GLY A 496 97.12 -82.92 104.82
CA GLY A 496 96.68 -82.18 106.02
C GLY A 496 97.65 -81.22 106.73
N GLY A 497 97.26 -79.94 106.83
CA GLY A 497 97.88 -78.99 107.76
C GLY A 497 97.14 -77.65 107.75
N THR A 498 96.24 -77.49 108.71
CA THR A 498 95.49 -76.27 109.04
C THR A 498 96.38 -75.03 109.19
N SER A 499 95.94 -73.93 108.56
CA SER A 499 95.89 -72.57 109.09
C SER A 499 94.81 -71.83 108.34
#